data_AF-A0A6G9SD93-F1
#
_entry.id   AF-A0A6G9SD93-F1
#
_cell.length_a   1.000
_cell.length_b   1.000
_cell.length_c   1.000
_cell.angle_alpha   90.00
_cell.angle_beta   90.00
_cell.angle_gamma   90.00
#
_symmetry.space_group_name_H-M   'P 1'
#
loop_
_entity.id
_entity.type
_entity.pdbx_description
1 polymer ?
#
loop_
_entity_poly.entity_id
_entity_poly.type
_entity_poly.pdbx_seq_one_letter_code
_entity_poly.pdbx_strand_id
1 'polypeptide(L)'
;MDYGEFKTEICNRYKDSFEQIVEEWTFDSSPFATALILYSLNFIEEDERVQKLREQGLKFLIDEMEEGGLWRYWSSKNEKDRMIPADLDDICCISHILKINNIAFPENTEIILNNRNKNNIFNTWLLSVDGKKVLYSNDSWIINQEDDICCLVNSNVLLYLGEIKETEKVVEYLVQVILKETEATSTPFYNHELSFYYMLSKAYYNGVFLLKM
;
A
#
# COMPACT_ATOMS: atom_id res chain seq x y z
N MET A 1 -4.60 16.02 -14.83
CA MET A 1 -5.25 15.27 -13.74
C MET A 1 -6.55 15.95 -13.47
N ASP A 2 -7.64 15.45 -14.05
CA ASP A 2 -8.93 16.15 -13.99
C ASP A 2 -9.51 16.16 -12.56
N TYR A 3 -9.05 15.21 -11.73
CA TYR A 3 -9.55 15.02 -10.37
C TYR A 3 -8.45 14.71 -9.35
N GLY A 4 -7.21 15.16 -9.62
CA GLY A 4 -6.07 15.01 -8.71
C GLY A 4 -5.34 13.65 -8.77
N GLU A 5 -6.01 12.58 -9.15
CA GLU A 5 -5.36 11.28 -9.34
C GLU A 5 -4.57 11.15 -10.65
N PHE A 6 -3.58 10.26 -10.63
CA PHE A 6 -2.86 9.85 -11.83
C PHE A 6 -3.61 8.70 -12.52
N LYS A 7 -3.73 8.80 -13.84
CA LYS A 7 -4.49 7.80 -14.60
C LYS A 7 -3.71 6.48 -14.69
N THR A 8 -4.21 5.45 -14.02
CA THR A 8 -3.75 4.06 -14.14
C THR A 8 -4.82 3.19 -14.80
N GLU A 9 -4.39 2.15 -15.52
CA GLU A 9 -5.29 1.22 -16.19
C GLU A 9 -4.90 -0.21 -15.83
N ILE A 10 -5.91 -1.05 -15.62
CA ILE A 10 -5.74 -2.48 -15.40
C ILE A 10 -6.28 -3.25 -16.61
N CYS A 11 -5.53 -4.26 -17.05
CA CYS A 11 -5.97 -5.16 -18.12
C CYS A 11 -6.71 -6.35 -17.52
N ASN A 12 -8.01 -6.43 -17.78
CA ASN A 12 -8.81 -7.59 -17.45
C ASN A 12 -8.72 -8.57 -18.61
N ARG A 13 -8.11 -9.74 -18.36
CA ARG A 13 -8.02 -10.83 -19.33
C ARG A 13 -9.00 -11.92 -18.98
N TYR A 14 -9.97 -12.17 -19.85
CA TYR A 14 -10.99 -13.21 -19.64
C TYR A 14 -11.33 -13.93 -20.95
N LYS A 15 -11.99 -15.08 -20.86
CA LYS A 15 -12.56 -15.78 -22.01
C LYS A 15 -13.99 -15.30 -22.24
N ASP A 16 -14.31 -14.87 -23.45
CA ASP A 16 -15.68 -14.54 -23.81
C ASP A 16 -16.55 -15.78 -24.03
N SER A 17 -17.81 -15.58 -24.44
CA SER A 17 -18.75 -16.66 -24.74
C SER A 17 -18.32 -17.58 -25.89
N PHE A 18 -17.30 -17.21 -26.65
CA PHE A 18 -16.72 -17.97 -27.76
C PHE A 18 -15.34 -18.55 -27.42
N GLU A 19 -14.97 -18.57 -26.13
CA GLU A 19 -13.67 -18.98 -25.61
C GLU A 19 -12.47 -18.17 -26.14
N GLN A 20 -12.71 -17.01 -26.73
CA GLN A 20 -11.64 -16.12 -27.19
C GLN A 20 -11.09 -15.33 -26.00
N ILE A 21 -9.76 -15.16 -25.98
CA ILE A 21 -9.11 -14.31 -24.99
C ILE A 21 -9.40 -12.86 -25.37
N VAL A 22 -10.13 -12.18 -24.50
CA VAL A 22 -10.39 -10.74 -24.58
C VAL A 22 -9.55 -10.04 -23.53
N GLU A 23 -8.97 -8.91 -23.92
CA GLU A 23 -8.23 -8.00 -23.05
C GLU A 23 -8.95 -6.65 -23.04
N GLU A 24 -9.43 -6.26 -21.87
CA GLU A 24 -10.14 -5.00 -21.68
C GLU A 24 -9.36 -4.12 -20.70
N TRP A 25 -8.97 -2.94 -21.15
CA TRP A 25 -8.29 -1.94 -20.33
C TRP A 25 -9.32 -1.03 -19.68
N THR A 26 -9.39 -1.10 -18.35
CA THR A 26 -10.30 -0.27 -17.56
C THR A 26 -9.50 0.69 -16.71
N PHE A 27 -10.01 1.91 -16.56
CA PHE A 27 -9.45 2.87 -15.63
C PHE A 27 -9.48 2.29 -14.20
N ASP A 28 -8.33 2.27 -13.53
CA ASP A 28 -8.17 1.72 -12.18
C ASP A 28 -7.77 2.83 -11.23
N SER A 29 -8.77 3.58 -10.77
CA SER A 29 -8.61 4.69 -9.84
C SER A 29 -8.10 4.20 -8.48
N SER A 30 -6.89 4.62 -8.08
CA SER A 30 -6.20 4.10 -6.89
C SER A 30 -5.39 5.17 -6.13
N PRO A 31 -5.69 5.38 -4.83
CA PRO A 31 -4.83 6.14 -3.92
C PRO A 31 -3.40 5.59 -3.86
N PHE A 32 -3.22 4.26 -3.79
CA PHE A 32 -1.91 3.63 -3.78
C PHE A 32 -1.04 4.04 -4.98
N ALA A 33 -1.56 3.86 -6.20
CA ALA A 33 -0.81 4.19 -7.41
C ALA A 33 -0.45 5.68 -7.48
N THR A 34 -1.39 6.54 -7.07
CA THR A 34 -1.15 7.99 -6.97
C THR A 34 -0.04 8.29 -5.97
N ALA A 35 0.00 7.65 -4.79
CA ALA A 35 1.04 7.83 -3.79
C ALA A 35 2.43 7.42 -4.29
N LEU A 36 2.54 6.33 -5.05
CA LEU A 36 3.82 5.89 -5.65
C LEU A 36 4.36 6.90 -6.68
N ILE A 37 3.47 7.47 -7.50
CA ILE A 37 3.85 8.50 -8.47
C ILE A 37 4.26 9.78 -7.74
N LEU A 38 3.48 10.22 -6.73
CA LEU A 38 3.81 11.38 -5.91
C LEU A 38 5.16 11.24 -5.22
N TYR A 39 5.47 10.06 -4.69
CA TYR A 39 6.79 9.78 -4.11
C TYR A 39 7.90 9.98 -5.14
N SER A 40 7.73 9.48 -6.37
CA SER A 40 8.71 9.69 -7.45
C SER A 40 8.84 11.17 -7.84
N LEU A 41 7.74 11.92 -7.81
CA LEU A 41 7.74 13.35 -8.13
C LEU A 41 8.36 14.22 -7.03
N ASN A 42 8.47 13.74 -5.79
CA ASN A 42 9.13 14.48 -4.71
C ASN A 42 10.62 14.75 -4.99
N PHE A 43 11.26 14.01 -5.89
CA PHE A 43 12.65 14.25 -6.30
C PHE A 43 12.82 15.41 -7.29
N ILE A 44 11.72 16.05 -7.71
CA ILE A 44 11.74 17.17 -8.66
C ILE A 44 11.13 18.39 -7.97
N GLU A 45 11.99 19.20 -7.34
CA GLU A 45 11.57 20.33 -6.51
C GLU A 45 11.35 21.62 -7.31
N GLU A 46 12.14 21.87 -8.35
CA GLU A 46 12.21 23.19 -9.01
C GLU A 46 11.23 23.39 -10.18
N ASP A 47 10.44 22.37 -10.57
CA ASP A 47 9.50 22.46 -11.69
C ASP A 47 8.08 22.79 -11.20
N GLU A 48 7.59 23.99 -11.53
CA GLU A 48 6.24 24.48 -11.15
C GLU A 48 5.11 23.55 -11.61
N ARG A 49 5.28 22.85 -12.75
CA ARG A 49 4.27 21.92 -13.25
C ARG A 49 4.21 20.69 -12.36
N VAL A 50 5.38 20.21 -11.92
CA VAL A 50 5.47 19.08 -10.98
C VAL A 50 4.90 19.47 -9.62
N GLN A 51 5.20 20.68 -9.13
CA GLN A 51 4.60 21.19 -7.88
C GLN A 51 3.07 21.18 -7.95
N LYS A 52 2.49 21.71 -9.04
CA LYS A 52 1.04 21.68 -9.25
C LYS A 52 0.47 20.27 -9.30
N LEU A 53 1.16 19.32 -9.94
CA LEU A 53 0.75 17.92 -9.95
C LEU A 53 0.80 17.32 -8.54
N ARG A 54 1.84 17.62 -7.76
CA ARG A 54 1.97 17.16 -6.38
C ARG A 54 0.84 17.68 -5.51
N GLU A 55 0.55 18.97 -5.57
CA GLU A 55 -0.56 19.59 -4.82
C GLU A 55 -1.90 18.93 -5.14
N GLN A 56 -2.18 18.71 -6.43
CA GLN A 56 -3.42 18.06 -6.86
C GLN A 56 -3.51 16.60 -6.41
N GLY A 57 -2.42 15.85 -6.48
CA GLY A 57 -2.39 14.45 -6.02
C GLY A 57 -2.45 14.32 -4.51
N LEU A 58 -1.75 15.16 -3.76
CA LEU A 58 -1.84 15.19 -2.29
C LEU A 58 -3.27 15.53 -1.84
N LYS A 59 -3.93 16.48 -2.52
CA LYS A 59 -5.33 16.77 -2.28
C LYS A 59 -6.22 15.55 -2.52
N PHE A 60 -6.01 14.83 -3.62
CA PHE A 60 -6.74 13.59 -3.89
C PHE A 60 -6.56 12.55 -2.78
N LEU A 61 -5.34 12.32 -2.29
CA LEU A 61 -5.11 11.38 -1.19
C LEU A 61 -5.85 11.78 0.11
N ILE A 62 -5.94 13.08 0.39
CA ILE A 62 -6.71 13.58 1.54
C ILE A 62 -8.22 13.40 1.34
N ASP A 63 -8.72 13.67 0.12
CA ASP A 63 -10.14 13.53 -0.19
C ASP A 63 -10.61 12.06 -0.14
N GLU A 64 -9.72 11.10 -0.40
CA GLU A 64 -9.97 9.64 -0.34
C GLU A 64 -9.66 9.02 1.04
N MET A 65 -9.30 9.82 2.04
CA MET A 65 -8.98 9.34 3.39
C MET A 65 -10.26 8.95 4.15
N GLU A 66 -10.28 7.74 4.69
CA GLU A 66 -11.30 7.26 5.62
C GLU A 66 -11.01 7.71 7.06
N GLU A 67 -12.00 7.54 7.95
CA GLU A 67 -11.86 7.82 9.37
C GLU A 67 -10.63 7.11 9.97
N GLY A 68 -9.89 7.82 10.82
CA GLY A 68 -8.69 7.27 11.46
C GLY A 68 -7.43 7.31 10.60
N GLY A 69 -7.44 8.01 9.45
CA GLY A 69 -6.26 8.08 8.59
C GLY A 69 -6.03 6.73 7.90
N LEU A 70 -7.10 6.20 7.29
CA LEU A 70 -7.10 4.91 6.63
C LEU A 70 -7.37 5.08 5.13
N TRP A 71 -6.88 4.14 4.33
CA TRP A 71 -7.05 4.15 2.88
C TRP A 71 -7.27 2.74 2.37
N ARG A 72 -7.98 2.66 1.24
CA ARG A 72 -8.16 1.44 0.47
C ARG A 72 -7.43 1.58 -0.87
N TYR A 73 -7.08 0.44 -1.45
CA TYR A 73 -6.50 0.39 -2.79
C TYR A 73 -7.33 1.12 -3.85
N TRP A 74 -8.66 1.00 -3.79
CA TRP A 74 -9.58 1.64 -4.72
C TRP A 74 -10.17 2.92 -4.15
N SER A 75 -10.18 3.97 -4.97
CA SER A 75 -10.84 5.22 -4.60
C SER A 75 -12.36 5.08 -4.65
N SER A 76 -13.05 6.07 -4.07
CA SER A 76 -14.50 6.28 -4.14
C SER A 76 -15.09 6.35 -5.56
N LYS A 77 -14.25 6.52 -6.60
CA LYS A 77 -14.68 6.53 -8.01
C LYS A 77 -14.58 5.19 -8.70
N ASN A 78 -13.85 4.25 -8.12
CA ASN A 78 -13.79 2.91 -8.65
C ASN A 78 -15.07 2.17 -8.25
N GLU A 79 -15.68 1.41 -9.15
CA GLU A 79 -16.87 0.61 -8.84
C GLU A 79 -16.60 -0.45 -7.75
N LYS A 80 -15.32 -0.68 -7.45
CA LYS A 80 -14.81 -1.62 -6.46
C LYS A 80 -14.38 -0.94 -5.14
N ASP A 81 -14.68 0.34 -4.90
CA ASP A 81 -14.22 1.15 -3.74
C ASP A 81 -14.36 0.45 -2.37
N ARG A 82 -15.42 -0.32 -2.19
CA ARG A 82 -15.73 -1.07 -0.94
C ARG A 82 -15.69 -2.56 -1.12
N MET A 83 -15.06 -3.01 -2.21
CA MET A 83 -14.74 -4.40 -2.36
C MET A 83 -13.76 -4.76 -1.25
N ILE A 84 -12.48 -4.52 -1.36
CA ILE A 84 -11.53 -4.94 -0.31
C ILE A 84 -11.52 -4.02 0.92
N PRO A 85 -11.15 -4.54 2.11
CA PRO A 85 -10.87 -3.70 3.29
C PRO A 85 -9.69 -2.75 3.05
N ALA A 86 -9.53 -1.76 3.93
CA ALA A 86 -8.28 -1.01 4.02
C ALA A 86 -7.10 -1.95 4.36
N ASP A 87 -5.90 -1.59 3.92
CA ASP A 87 -4.71 -2.42 4.10
C ASP A 87 -3.47 -1.58 4.41
N LEU A 88 -2.48 -2.24 5.02
CA LEU A 88 -1.26 -1.58 5.46
C LEU A 88 -0.34 -1.16 4.31
N ASP A 89 -0.51 -1.69 3.09
CA ASP A 89 0.27 -1.26 1.92
C ASP A 89 -0.09 0.19 1.59
N ASP A 90 -1.38 0.40 1.38
CA ASP A 90 -2.02 1.68 1.11
C ASP A 90 -1.79 2.66 2.26
N ILE A 91 -2.17 2.26 3.49
CA ILE A 91 -2.11 3.13 4.66
C ILE A 91 -0.69 3.64 4.89
N CYS A 92 0.31 2.75 4.91
CA CYS A 92 1.68 3.16 5.22
C CYS A 92 2.31 3.95 4.07
N CYS A 93 2.06 3.56 2.81
CA CYS A 93 2.58 4.29 1.65
C CYS A 93 2.02 5.72 1.59
N ILE A 94 0.70 5.87 1.81
CA ILE A 94 0.01 7.16 1.78
C ILE A 94 0.37 8.02 3.00
N SER A 95 0.39 7.44 4.20
CA SER A 95 0.78 8.17 5.41
C SER A 95 2.21 8.70 5.30
N HIS A 96 3.13 7.91 4.73
CA HIS A 96 4.49 8.36 4.49
C HIS A 96 4.56 9.54 3.51
N ILE A 97 3.85 9.49 2.36
CA ILE A 97 3.90 10.59 1.39
C ILE A 97 3.29 11.88 1.96
N LEU A 98 2.22 11.79 2.76
CA LEU A 98 1.65 12.95 3.45
C LEU A 98 2.63 13.53 4.48
N LYS A 99 3.29 12.67 5.26
CA LYS A 99 4.29 13.05 6.28
C LYS A 99 5.47 13.80 5.67
N ILE A 100 6.09 13.27 4.61
CA ILE A 100 7.25 13.94 3.98
C ILE A 100 6.90 15.22 3.24
N ASN A 101 5.61 15.45 2.95
CA ASN A 101 5.08 16.70 2.42
C ASN A 101 4.51 17.63 3.50
N ASN A 102 4.70 17.32 4.79
CA ASN A 102 4.20 18.10 5.93
C ASN A 102 2.68 18.34 5.92
N ILE A 103 1.91 17.38 5.40
CA ILE A 103 0.45 17.41 5.43
C ILE A 103 -0.04 16.70 6.69
N ALA A 104 -0.87 17.37 7.48
CA ALA A 104 -1.45 16.79 8.69
C ALA A 104 -2.60 15.82 8.35
N PHE A 105 -2.66 14.71 9.06
CA PHE A 105 -3.72 13.71 9.00
C PHE A 105 -3.88 13.05 10.39
N PRO A 106 -4.96 12.29 10.65
CA PRO A 106 -5.13 11.60 11.93
C PRO A 106 -4.00 10.60 12.22
N GLU A 107 -3.56 10.52 13.48
CA GLU A 107 -2.57 9.54 13.91
C GLU A 107 -3.15 8.11 13.83
N ASN A 108 -2.52 7.27 13.01
CA ASN A 108 -2.95 5.90 12.74
C ASN A 108 -1.96 4.82 13.25
N THR A 109 -0.89 5.24 13.94
CA THR A 109 0.16 4.34 14.43
C THR A 109 -0.39 3.24 15.32
N GLU A 110 -1.28 3.54 16.27
CA GLU A 110 -1.84 2.52 17.16
C GLU A 110 -2.65 1.45 16.40
N ILE A 111 -3.43 1.88 15.40
CA ILE A 111 -4.20 0.97 14.53
C ILE A 111 -3.25 0.01 13.79
N ILE A 112 -2.19 0.55 13.20
CA ILE A 112 -1.18 -0.23 12.48
C ILE A 112 -0.49 -1.20 13.43
N LEU A 113 -0.05 -0.73 14.61
CA LEU A 113 0.60 -1.55 15.61
C LEU A 113 -0.31 -2.70 16.07
N ASN A 114 -1.61 -2.47 16.22
CA ASN A 114 -2.54 -3.51 16.63
C ASN A 114 -2.82 -4.55 15.51
N ASN A 115 -2.45 -4.28 14.26
CA ASN A 115 -2.62 -5.22 13.13
C ASN A 115 -1.43 -6.20 12.96
N ARG A 116 -0.92 -6.73 14.08
CA ARG A 116 0.15 -7.73 14.11
C ARG A 116 -0.38 -9.11 14.46
N ASN A 117 0.24 -10.13 13.89
CA ASN A 117 0.00 -11.51 14.28
C ASN A 117 0.77 -11.92 15.55
N LYS A 118 0.63 -13.19 15.94
CA LYS A 118 1.30 -13.79 17.11
C LYS A 118 2.84 -13.76 17.06
N ASN A 119 3.42 -13.58 15.87
CA ASN A 119 4.87 -13.48 15.67
C ASN A 119 5.37 -12.02 15.61
N ASN A 120 4.49 -11.04 15.88
CA ASN A 120 4.75 -9.61 15.74
C ASN A 120 5.08 -9.17 14.30
N ILE A 121 4.57 -9.89 13.31
CA ILE A 121 4.61 -9.49 11.90
C ILE A 121 3.27 -8.88 11.54
N PHE A 122 3.27 -7.86 10.69
CA PHE A 122 2.05 -7.16 10.32
C PHE A 122 1.27 -7.93 9.25
N ASN A 123 -0.03 -8.03 9.49
CA ASN A 123 -1.00 -8.53 8.52
C ASN A 123 -1.25 -7.45 7.46
N THR A 124 -1.62 -7.86 6.25
CA THR A 124 -1.87 -6.92 5.16
C THR A 124 -3.18 -6.18 5.38
N TRP A 125 -4.26 -6.92 5.57
CA TRP A 125 -5.61 -6.40 5.64
C TRP A 125 -5.96 -5.93 7.05
N LEU A 126 -6.66 -4.80 7.13
CA LEU A 126 -7.21 -4.30 8.38
C LEU A 126 -8.65 -4.81 8.55
N LEU A 127 -8.80 -6.00 9.14
CA LEU A 127 -10.10 -6.65 9.30
C LEU A 127 -10.90 -6.16 10.51
N SER A 128 -10.23 -5.50 11.46
CA SER A 128 -10.88 -4.90 12.63
C SER A 128 -10.12 -3.66 13.13
N VAL A 129 -10.86 -2.68 13.61
CA VAL A 129 -10.34 -1.48 14.28
C VAL A 129 -11.04 -1.37 15.64
N ASP A 130 -10.28 -1.24 16.73
CA ASP A 130 -10.81 -1.19 18.11
C ASP A 130 -11.77 -2.35 18.45
N GLY A 131 -11.48 -3.54 17.95
CA GLY A 131 -12.30 -4.73 18.12
C GLY A 131 -13.61 -4.74 17.32
N LYS A 132 -13.86 -3.73 16.48
CA LYS A 132 -15.00 -3.69 15.55
C LYS A 132 -14.56 -4.20 14.18
N LYS A 133 -15.32 -5.14 13.62
CA LYS A 133 -15.08 -5.65 12.26
C LYS A 133 -15.22 -4.52 11.23
N VAL A 134 -14.24 -4.39 10.34
CA VAL A 134 -14.31 -3.47 9.20
C VAL A 134 -15.25 -4.06 8.15
N LEU A 135 -16.18 -3.25 7.66
CA LEU A 135 -17.17 -3.67 6.66
C LEU A 135 -16.57 -3.61 5.25
N TYR A 136 -16.91 -4.61 4.44
CA TYR A 136 -16.51 -4.78 3.04
C TYR A 136 -17.53 -5.68 2.31
N SER A 137 -17.64 -5.60 0.98
CA SER A 137 -18.85 -6.06 0.25
C SER A 137 -18.89 -7.49 -0.32
N ASN A 138 -17.80 -8.24 -0.31
CA ASN A 138 -17.67 -9.57 -0.91
C ASN A 138 -16.76 -10.46 -0.05
N ASP A 139 -17.39 -11.21 0.83
CA ASP A 139 -16.71 -12.15 1.74
C ASP A 139 -15.88 -13.25 1.04
N SER A 140 -15.85 -13.32 -0.30
CA SER A 140 -15.09 -14.32 -1.06
C SER A 140 -13.59 -13.99 -1.17
N TRP A 141 -13.16 -12.76 -0.87
CA TRP A 141 -11.73 -12.41 -0.79
C TRP A 141 -11.10 -12.65 0.58
N ILE A 142 -11.82 -13.29 1.51
CA ILE A 142 -11.19 -13.78 2.73
C ILE A 142 -10.09 -14.73 2.27
N ILE A 143 -8.86 -14.23 2.29
CA ILE A 143 -7.67 -15.07 2.30
C ILE A 143 -7.83 -15.87 3.59
N ASN A 144 -8.30 -17.11 3.46
CA ASN A 144 -8.45 -18.08 4.54
C ASN A 144 -7.08 -18.52 5.11
N GLN A 145 -6.07 -17.65 5.09
CA GLN A 145 -4.78 -17.93 5.68
C GLN A 145 -4.78 -17.28 7.05
N GLU A 146 -4.45 -18.06 8.07
CA GLU A 146 -4.33 -17.61 9.47
C GLU A 146 -3.30 -16.49 9.68
N ASP A 147 -2.64 -16.00 8.64
CA ASP A 147 -1.64 -14.95 8.65
C ASP A 147 -1.49 -14.37 7.22
N ASP A 148 -2.22 -13.32 6.85
CA ASP A 148 -2.18 -12.67 5.51
C ASP A 148 -0.94 -11.76 5.36
N ILE A 149 0.23 -12.37 5.47
CA ILE A 149 1.50 -11.65 5.47
C ILE A 149 2.00 -11.44 4.04
N CYS A 150 2.46 -10.21 3.78
CA CYS A 150 3.17 -9.85 2.56
C CYS A 150 4.47 -9.12 2.93
N CYS A 151 5.60 -9.54 2.34
CA CYS A 151 6.89 -8.90 2.60
C CYS A 151 6.93 -7.45 2.08
N LEU A 152 6.27 -7.18 0.96
CA LEU A 152 6.19 -5.83 0.39
C LEU A 152 5.42 -4.87 1.30
N VAL A 153 4.27 -5.31 1.82
CA VAL A 153 3.47 -4.53 2.78
C VAL A 153 4.28 -4.22 4.03
N ASN A 154 4.98 -5.22 4.56
CA ASN A 154 5.84 -5.05 5.73
C ASN A 154 7.04 -4.11 5.45
N SER A 155 7.55 -4.03 4.22
CA SER A 155 8.51 -2.98 3.81
C SER A 155 7.89 -1.59 3.86
N ASN A 156 6.63 -1.42 3.46
CA ASN A 156 5.93 -0.14 3.58
C ASN A 156 5.59 0.21 5.05
N VAL A 157 5.31 -0.77 5.90
CA VAL A 157 5.21 -0.54 7.36
C VAL A 157 6.53 0.02 7.91
N LEU A 158 7.67 -0.57 7.54
CA LEU A 158 8.99 -0.04 7.93
C LEU A 158 9.25 1.36 7.37
N LEU A 159 8.88 1.62 6.11
CA LEU A 159 8.98 2.96 5.51
C LEU A 159 8.27 4.04 6.34
N TYR A 160 7.09 3.71 6.89
CA TYR A 160 6.27 4.67 7.60
C TYR A 160 6.61 4.79 9.09
N LEU A 161 6.68 3.66 9.80
CA LEU A 161 6.96 3.62 11.24
C LEU A 161 8.45 3.76 11.57
N GLY A 162 9.32 3.42 10.63
CA GLY A 162 10.76 3.39 10.84
C GLY A 162 11.21 2.25 11.74
N GLU A 163 12.38 2.45 12.34
CA GLU A 163 13.04 1.49 13.21
C GLU A 163 12.68 1.77 14.66
N ILE A 164 11.71 1.02 15.15
CA ILE A 164 11.25 1.05 16.52
C ILE A 164 11.24 -0.37 17.06
N LYS A 165 11.11 -0.51 18.38
CA LYS A 165 11.08 -1.82 19.03
C LYS A 165 10.03 -2.75 18.42
N GLU A 166 8.89 -2.18 18.05
CA GLU A 166 7.74 -2.88 17.48
C GLU A 166 7.96 -3.38 16.05
N THR A 167 8.98 -2.87 15.34
CA THR A 167 9.32 -3.26 13.96
C THR A 167 10.55 -4.16 13.86
N GLU A 168 11.22 -4.50 14.97
CA GLU A 168 12.41 -5.39 14.98
C GLU A 168 12.14 -6.75 14.32
N LYS A 169 10.99 -7.37 14.62
CA LYS A 169 10.60 -8.67 14.01
C LYS A 169 10.32 -8.56 12.53
N VAL A 170 9.90 -7.40 12.05
CA VAL A 170 9.71 -7.15 10.62
C VAL A 170 11.05 -7.13 9.91
N VAL A 171 12.05 -6.44 10.46
CA VAL A 171 13.42 -6.42 9.90
C VAL A 171 13.97 -7.85 9.80
N GLU A 172 13.88 -8.63 10.88
CA GLU A 172 14.29 -10.04 10.88
C GLU A 172 13.56 -10.84 9.78
N TYR A 173 12.25 -10.68 9.66
CA TYR A 173 11.44 -11.35 8.65
C TYR A 173 11.87 -11.00 7.22
N LEU A 174 12.03 -9.73 6.89
CA LEU A 174 12.40 -9.29 5.53
C LEU A 174 13.81 -9.74 5.15
N VAL A 175 14.76 -9.70 6.09
CA VAL A 175 16.11 -10.26 5.88
C VAL A 175 16.04 -11.76 5.62
N GLN A 176 15.19 -12.50 6.35
CA GLN A 176 15.01 -13.93 6.12
C GLN A 176 14.37 -14.23 4.76
N VAL A 177 13.45 -13.39 4.27
CA VAL A 177 12.86 -13.55 2.93
C VAL A 177 13.95 -13.49 1.86
N ILE A 178 14.90 -12.55 1.98
CA ILE A 178 16.02 -12.41 1.03
C ILE A 178 17.02 -13.56 1.16
N LEU A 179 17.47 -13.86 2.38
CA LEU A 179 18.48 -14.90 2.62
C LEU A 179 18.01 -16.31 2.22
N LYS A 180 16.70 -16.53 2.17
CA LYS A 180 16.09 -17.81 1.77
C LYS A 180 15.59 -17.82 0.33
N GLU A 181 15.70 -16.70 -0.39
CA GLU A 181 15.20 -16.56 -1.77
C GLU A 181 13.70 -16.90 -1.89
N THR A 182 12.89 -16.44 -0.93
CA THR A 182 11.44 -16.72 -0.85
C THR A 182 10.57 -15.53 -1.26
N GLU A 183 11.09 -14.57 -2.01
CA GLU A 183 10.39 -13.36 -2.45
C GLU A 183 9.14 -13.71 -3.23
N ALA A 184 9.26 -14.60 -4.22
CA ALA A 184 8.17 -14.97 -5.13
C ALA A 184 6.94 -15.55 -4.41
N THR A 185 7.15 -16.23 -3.27
CA THR A 185 6.05 -16.79 -2.45
C THR A 185 5.61 -15.85 -1.33
N SER A 186 6.34 -14.76 -1.09
CA SER A 186 6.05 -13.77 -0.04
C SER A 186 5.39 -12.48 -0.57
N THR A 187 5.13 -12.40 -1.89
CA THR A 187 4.46 -11.28 -2.56
C THR A 187 3.12 -11.69 -3.19
N PRO A 188 2.11 -12.10 -2.41
CA PRO A 188 0.88 -12.70 -2.95
C PRO A 188 0.05 -11.76 -3.85
N PHE A 189 0.26 -10.44 -3.76
CA PHE A 189 -0.47 -9.43 -4.52
C PHE A 189 0.30 -8.85 -5.71
N TYR A 190 1.54 -9.29 -5.93
CA TYR A 190 2.44 -8.70 -6.92
C TYR A 190 3.01 -9.76 -7.85
N ASN A 191 3.06 -9.44 -9.15
CA ASN A 191 3.47 -10.38 -10.19
C ASN A 191 4.99 -10.47 -10.38
N HIS A 192 5.79 -9.71 -9.60
CA HIS A 192 7.24 -9.67 -9.78
C HIS A 192 7.97 -9.31 -8.48
N GLU A 193 9.01 -10.07 -8.15
CA GLU A 193 9.91 -9.87 -7.00
C GLU A 193 10.57 -8.48 -6.93
N LEU A 194 10.77 -7.81 -8.07
CA LEU A 194 11.35 -6.46 -8.11
C LEU A 194 10.46 -5.43 -7.40
N SER A 195 9.16 -5.71 -7.27
CA SER A 195 8.24 -4.89 -6.48
C SER A 195 8.65 -4.87 -5.01
N PHE A 196 9.06 -6.02 -4.47
CA PHE A 196 9.55 -6.12 -3.09
C PHE A 196 10.85 -5.35 -2.92
N TYR A 197 11.83 -5.54 -3.80
CA TYR A 197 13.10 -4.82 -3.75
C TYR A 197 12.92 -3.30 -3.92
N TYR A 198 11.98 -2.87 -4.74
CA TYR A 198 11.63 -1.46 -4.86
C TYR A 198 11.10 -0.90 -3.53
N MET A 199 10.12 -1.53 -2.88
CA MET A 199 9.61 -1.03 -1.60
C MET A 199 10.65 -1.11 -0.48
N LEU A 200 11.49 -2.15 -0.48
CA LEU A 200 12.56 -2.29 0.50
C LEU A 200 13.63 -1.21 0.34
N SER A 201 14.07 -0.95 -0.89
CA SER A 201 15.04 0.11 -1.19
C SER A 201 14.48 1.50 -0.90
N LYS A 202 13.18 1.71 -1.13
CA LYS A 202 12.46 2.93 -0.71
C LYS A 202 12.50 3.11 0.80
N ALA A 203 12.22 2.07 1.59
CA ALA A 203 12.33 2.13 3.06
C ALA A 203 13.77 2.44 3.50
N TYR A 204 14.76 1.78 2.90
CA TYR A 204 16.18 2.01 3.18
C TYR A 204 16.61 3.45 2.90
N TYR A 205 16.22 3.99 1.73
CA TYR A 205 16.49 5.38 1.36
C TYR A 205 15.93 6.39 2.39
N ASN A 206 14.79 6.07 3.00
CA ASN A 206 14.13 6.92 3.99
C ASN A 206 14.52 6.63 5.44
N GLY A 207 15.63 5.94 5.68
CA GLY A 207 16.23 5.85 7.01
C GLY A 207 16.09 4.51 7.74
N VAL A 208 15.65 3.45 7.06
CA VAL A 208 15.62 2.09 7.61
C VAL A 208 16.94 1.38 7.29
N PHE A 209 17.91 1.41 8.21
CA PHE A 209 19.28 0.94 8.01
C PHE A 209 19.60 -0.44 8.59
N LEU A 210 18.78 -0.99 9.49
CA LEU A 210 18.90 -2.33 10.06
C LEU A 210 18.66 -3.44 9.02
N LEU A 211 18.18 -3.09 7.82
CA LEU A 211 18.14 -3.95 6.64
C LEU A 211 19.54 -4.19 6.02
N LYS A 212 20.59 -3.55 6.54
CA LYS A 212 21.97 -3.73 6.08
C LYS A 212 22.47 -5.13 6.47
N MET A 213 22.43 -6.04 5.50
CA MET A 213 23.05 -7.37 5.56
C MET A 213 24.57 -7.29 5.44
#